data_AF-A0A929Z7Y3-F1
#
_entry.id   AF-A0A929Z7Y3-F1
#
_cell.length_a   1.000
_cell.length_b   1.000
_cell.length_c   1.000
_cell.angle_alpha   90.00
_cell.angle_beta   90.00
_cell.angle_gamma   90.00
#
_symmetry.space_group_name_H-M   'P 1'
#
loop_
_entity.id
_entity.type
_entity.pdbx_description
1 polymer ?
#
loop_
_entity_poly.entity_id
_entity_poly.type
_entity_poly.pdbx_seq_one_letter_code
_entity_poly.pdbx_strand_id
1 'polypeptide(L)'
;MYNPRKPQFTVFKVKQDGTLLPFVMQCLDGISRSKAKAILAGGGVRVNQKNVSQHDFELRPGMVVEISKHKPRTQFQSKFVKIVYEDAQIIVIEKNIGILSMASTQGQFCVKTILDDYFRKTRQKCTAHVVHRLDRDTSGL
;
A
#
# COMPACT_ATOMS: atom_id res chain seq x y z
N MET A 1 24.12 7.93 3.03
CA MET A 1 23.07 7.14 3.72
C MET A 1 21.73 7.30 2.97
N TYR A 2 21.38 6.34 2.13
CA TYR A 2 20.08 6.30 1.43
C TYR A 2 19.05 5.66 2.36
N ASN A 3 18.02 6.39 2.78
CA ASN A 3 16.93 5.86 3.61
C ASN A 3 15.73 5.51 2.69
N PRO A 4 15.55 4.23 2.29
CA PRO A 4 14.50 3.82 1.36
C PRO A 4 13.07 3.91 1.94
N ARG A 5 12.92 4.32 3.21
CA ARG A 5 11.63 4.35 3.92
C ARG A 5 10.86 5.67 3.78
N LYS A 6 11.45 6.74 3.26
CA LYS A 6 10.72 8.00 3.05
C LYS A 6 10.11 8.04 1.65
N PRO A 7 8.77 8.13 1.50
CA PRO A 7 8.18 8.43 0.20
C PRO A 7 8.76 9.75 -0.30
N GLN A 8 9.47 9.71 -1.43
CA GLN A 8 9.91 10.91 -2.12
C GLN A 8 8.70 11.50 -2.82
N PHE A 9 8.27 12.69 -2.39
CA PHE A 9 7.24 13.45 -3.08
C PHE A 9 7.88 14.45 -4.05
N THR A 10 7.24 14.67 -5.18
CA THR A 10 7.47 15.84 -6.03
C THR A 10 6.48 16.92 -5.60
N VAL A 11 6.98 18.12 -5.36
CA VAL A 11 6.19 19.23 -4.82
C VAL A 11 5.82 20.20 -5.94
N PHE A 12 4.54 20.53 -6.04
CA PHE A 12 3.99 21.46 -7.01
C PHE A 12 3.25 22.59 -6.27
N LYS A 13 3.46 23.84 -6.71
CA LYS A 13 2.71 24.99 -6.22
C LYS A 13 1.55 25.28 -7.15
N VAL A 14 0.34 25.38 -6.60
CA VAL A 14 -0.86 25.76 -7.35
C VAL A 14 -0.78 27.25 -7.69
N LYS A 15 -0.92 27.58 -8.97
CA LYS A 15 -0.89 28.96 -9.47
C LYS A 15 -2.26 29.49 -9.90
N GLN A 16 -3.22 28.59 -10.15
CA GLN A 16 -4.51 28.89 -10.75
C GLN A 16 -5.58 28.09 -9.99
N ASP A 17 -6.80 28.61 -9.95
CA ASP A 17 -7.94 27.84 -9.44
C ASP A 17 -8.25 26.66 -10.37
N GLY A 18 -8.65 25.54 -9.79
CA GLY A 18 -8.98 24.34 -10.55
C GLY A 18 -9.31 23.15 -9.66
N THR A 19 -9.38 21.97 -10.25
CA THR A 19 -9.62 20.71 -9.52
C THR A 19 -8.37 19.85 -9.49
N LEU A 20 -8.27 19.02 -8.45
CA LEU A 20 -7.09 18.19 -8.19
C LEU A 20 -6.76 17.22 -9.33
N LEU A 21 -7.76 16.60 -9.94
CA LEU A 21 -7.55 15.60 -10.99
C LEU A 21 -6.87 16.17 -12.26
N PRO A 22 -7.38 17.21 -12.94
CA PRO A 22 -6.70 17.80 -14.09
C PRO A 22 -5.34 18.40 -13.71
N PHE A 23 -5.18 18.95 -12.51
CA PHE A 23 -3.90 19.42 -12.01
C PHE A 23 -2.85 18.29 -11.94
N VAL A 24 -3.21 17.15 -11.37
CA VAL A 24 -2.32 15.96 -11.29
C VAL A 24 -1.99 15.42 -12.68
N MET A 25 -2.96 15.43 -13.61
CA MET A 25 -2.71 15.02 -15.00
C MET A 25 -1.68 15.92 -15.67
N GLN A 26 -1.80 17.24 -15.50
CA GLN A 26 -0.88 18.21 -16.11
C GLN A 26 0.52 18.18 -15.48
N CYS A 27 0.62 17.99 -14.16
CA CYS A 27 1.91 17.98 -13.45
C CYS A 27 2.76 16.74 -13.73
N LEU A 28 2.15 15.63 -14.17
CA LEU A 28 2.84 14.37 -14.46
C LEU A 28 2.89 14.10 -15.98
N ASP A 29 3.31 15.09 -16.77
CA ASP A 29 3.50 14.95 -18.23
C ASP A 29 2.24 14.49 -18.99
N GLY A 30 1.05 14.89 -18.55
CA GLY A 30 -0.20 14.60 -19.25
C GLY A 30 -0.67 13.15 -19.11
N ILE A 31 -0.40 12.48 -17.98
CA ILE A 31 -0.91 11.11 -17.75
C ILE A 31 -2.43 11.00 -17.96
N SER A 32 -2.89 9.79 -18.31
CA SER A 32 -4.30 9.50 -18.48
C SER A 32 -5.11 9.70 -17.19
N ARG A 33 -6.40 10.05 -17.35
CA ARG A 33 -7.36 10.22 -16.26
C ARG A 33 -7.47 8.99 -15.35
N SER A 34 -7.43 7.79 -15.93
CA SER A 34 -7.47 6.52 -15.19
C SER A 34 -6.24 6.34 -14.30
N LYS A 35 -5.05 6.68 -14.82
CA LYS A 35 -3.79 6.64 -14.04
C LYS A 35 -3.79 7.69 -12.93
N ALA A 36 -4.25 8.91 -13.20
CA ALA A 36 -4.36 9.95 -12.17
C ALA A 36 -5.33 9.56 -11.04
N LYS A 37 -6.50 8.99 -11.38
CA LYS A 37 -7.44 8.43 -10.40
C LYS A 37 -6.83 7.32 -9.56
N ALA A 38 -6.04 6.42 -10.17
CA ALA A 38 -5.37 5.35 -9.45
C ALA A 38 -4.33 5.88 -8.44
N ILE A 39 -3.61 6.96 -8.77
CA ILE A 39 -2.66 7.61 -7.85
C ILE A 39 -3.40 8.24 -6.66
N LEU A 40 -4.50 8.95 -6.92
CA LEU A 40 -5.35 9.55 -5.89
C LEU A 40 -5.95 8.48 -4.96
N ALA A 41 -6.56 7.43 -5.53
CA ALA A 41 -7.13 6.32 -4.76
C ALA A 41 -6.09 5.54 -3.97
N GLY A 42 -4.86 5.46 -4.49
CA GLY A 42 -3.73 4.86 -3.80
C GLY A 42 -3.16 5.72 -2.66
N GLY A 43 -3.68 6.93 -2.40
CA GLY A 43 -3.14 7.82 -1.38
C GLY A 43 -1.78 8.41 -1.74
N GLY A 44 -1.49 8.56 -3.04
CA GLY A 44 -0.24 9.09 -3.56
C GLY A 44 -0.20 10.62 -3.68
N VAL A 45 -1.26 11.34 -3.30
CA VAL A 45 -1.35 12.81 -3.43
C VAL A 45 -1.70 13.44 -2.10
N ARG A 46 -0.93 14.46 -1.72
CA ARG A 46 -1.21 15.30 -0.55
C ARG A 46 -1.43 16.74 -0.98
N VAL A 47 -2.36 17.43 -0.33
CA VAL A 47 -2.56 18.87 -0.47
C VAL A 47 -2.31 19.49 0.91
N ASN A 48 -1.39 20.44 0.99
CA ASN A 48 -0.95 21.05 2.25
C ASN A 48 -0.67 20.00 3.33
N GLN A 49 0.14 18.98 2.97
CA GLN A 49 0.53 17.86 3.84
C GLN A 49 -0.60 16.89 4.25
N LYS A 50 -1.85 17.09 3.84
CA LYS A 50 -2.96 16.16 4.10
C LYS A 50 -3.19 15.25 2.90
N ASN A 51 -3.38 13.95 3.12
CA ASN A 51 -3.64 13.01 2.03
C ASN A 51 -5.05 13.25 1.46
N VAL A 52 -5.16 13.46 0.15
CA VAL A 52 -6.44 13.76 -0.52
C VAL A 52 -6.62 12.78 -1.68
N SER A 53 -7.70 12.00 -1.62
CA SER A 53 -8.10 11.08 -2.69
C SER A 53 -9.29 11.58 -3.51
N GLN A 54 -9.96 12.64 -3.05
CA GLN A 54 -11.11 13.25 -3.72
C GLN A 54 -10.65 13.96 -5.02
N HIS A 55 -11.13 13.48 -6.15
CA HIS A 55 -10.71 13.93 -7.48
C HIS A 55 -11.15 15.37 -7.83
N ASP A 56 -12.29 15.76 -7.29
CA ASP A 56 -12.98 17.05 -7.43
C ASP A 56 -12.59 18.04 -6.33
N PHE A 57 -11.56 17.74 -5.53
CA PHE A 57 -11.03 18.67 -4.53
C PHE A 57 -10.60 19.98 -5.21
N GLU A 58 -11.14 21.09 -4.73
CA GLU A 58 -10.86 22.43 -5.23
C GLU A 58 -9.46 22.89 -4.81
N LEU A 59 -8.65 23.25 -5.79
CA LEU A 59 -7.33 23.84 -5.60
C LEU A 59 -7.40 25.35 -5.77
N ARG A 60 -6.78 26.08 -4.86
CA ARG A 60 -6.63 27.54 -4.92
C ARG A 60 -5.16 27.93 -5.05
N PRO A 61 -4.84 29.05 -5.69
CA PRO A 61 -3.49 29.59 -5.73
C PRO A 61 -2.85 29.67 -4.34
N GLY A 62 -1.59 29.24 -4.24
CA GLY A 62 -0.85 29.20 -2.97
C GLY A 62 -0.93 27.87 -2.22
N MET A 63 -1.84 26.96 -2.60
CA MET A 63 -1.81 25.58 -2.10
C MET A 63 -0.59 24.83 -2.63
N VAL A 64 -0.12 23.86 -1.84
CA VAL A 64 0.99 22.98 -2.19
C VAL A 64 0.47 21.56 -2.39
N VAL A 65 0.70 21.01 -3.59
CA VAL A 65 0.34 19.64 -3.95
C VAL A 65 1.61 18.81 -4.00
N GLU A 66 1.65 17.73 -3.24
CA GLU A 66 2.76 16.80 -3.18
C GLU A 66 2.33 15.47 -3.80
N ILE A 67 3.01 15.01 -4.84
CA ILE A 67 2.70 13.76 -5.53
C ILE A 67 3.83 12.76 -5.29
N SER A 68 3.51 11.58 -4.79
CA SER A 68 4.48 10.54 -4.48
C SER A 68 5.11 9.99 -5.76
N LYS A 69 6.45 9.95 -5.82
CA LYS A 69 7.21 9.34 -6.93
C LYS A 69 7.07 7.82 -6.97
N HIS A 70 6.76 7.22 -5.83
CA HIS A 70 6.55 5.78 -5.70
C HIS A 70 5.13 5.49 -5.28
N LYS A 71 4.59 4.34 -5.73
CA LYS A 71 3.34 3.84 -5.17
C LYS A 71 3.55 3.68 -3.66
N PRO A 72 2.72 4.31 -2.81
CA PRO A 72 2.81 4.07 -1.38
C PRO A 72 2.72 2.56 -1.15
N ARG A 73 3.65 2.01 -0.36
CA ARG A 73 3.63 0.59 -0.02
C ARG A 73 2.28 0.30 0.59
N THR A 74 1.53 -0.62 -0.01
CA THR A 74 0.30 -1.15 0.57
C THR A 74 0.66 -1.61 1.97
N GLN A 75 0.15 -0.93 3.00
CA GLN A 75 0.33 -1.39 4.37
C GLN A 75 -0.41 -2.73 4.46
N PHE A 76 0.31 -3.78 4.84
CA PHE A 76 -0.30 -5.07 5.06
C PHE A 76 -1.35 -4.92 6.17
N GLN A 77 -2.60 -5.21 5.84
CA GLN A 77 -3.71 -5.17 6.78
C GLN A 77 -4.46 -6.48 6.70
N SER A 78 -4.54 -7.18 7.83
CA SER A 78 -5.28 -8.42 7.99
C SER A 78 -5.82 -8.49 9.42
N LYS A 79 -7.04 -9.02 9.57
CA LYS A 79 -7.63 -9.29 10.89
C LYS A 79 -6.99 -10.50 11.59
N PHE A 80 -6.35 -11.37 10.81
CA PHE A 80 -5.87 -12.67 11.25
C PHE A 80 -4.35 -12.74 11.44
N VAL A 81 -3.62 -11.83 10.81
CA VAL A 81 -2.16 -11.91 10.69
C VAL A 81 -1.60 -10.50 10.82
N LYS A 82 -0.55 -10.35 11.62
CA LYS A 82 0.25 -9.14 11.72
C LYS A 82 1.71 -9.50 11.46
N ILE A 83 2.37 -8.78 10.56
CA ILE A 83 3.80 -9.01 10.29
C ILE A 83 4.59 -8.32 11.40
N VAL A 84 5.38 -9.09 12.14
CA VAL A 84 6.25 -8.60 13.23
C VAL A 84 7.67 -8.35 12.71
N TYR A 85 8.12 -9.18 11.77
CA TYR A 85 9.43 -9.05 11.14
C TYR A 85 9.39 -9.58 9.70
N GLU A 86 10.12 -8.93 8.79
CA GLU A 86 10.24 -9.33 7.38
C GLU A 86 11.62 -8.92 6.86
N ASP A 87 12.34 -9.87 6.29
CA ASP A 87 13.55 -9.64 5.50
C ASP A 87 13.52 -10.43 4.18
N ALA A 88 14.67 -10.57 3.51
CA ALA A 88 14.78 -11.25 2.23
C ALA A 88 14.59 -12.78 2.30
N GLN A 89 14.68 -13.39 3.49
CA GLN A 89 14.71 -14.83 3.71
C GLN A 89 13.55 -15.31 4.58
N ILE A 90 13.18 -14.56 5.62
CA ILE A 90 12.15 -14.96 6.58
C ILE A 90 11.12 -13.86 6.82
N ILE A 91 9.92 -14.31 7.15
CA ILE A 91 8.82 -13.47 7.62
C ILE A 91 8.28 -14.08 8.92
N VAL A 92 8.22 -13.27 9.97
CA VAL A 92 7.65 -13.65 11.26
C VAL A 92 6.34 -12.90 11.42
N ILE A 93 5.30 -13.66 11.74
CA ILE A 93 3.94 -13.16 11.85
C ILE A 93 3.37 -13.49 13.22
N GLU A 94 2.57 -12.57 13.75
CA GLU A 94 1.69 -12.82 14.87
C GLU A 94 0.34 -13.26 14.31
N LYS A 95 -0.02 -14.53 14.55
CA LYS A 95 -1.25 -15.18 14.11
C LYS A 95 -2.33 -15.00 15.18
N ASN A 96 -3.53 -14.60 14.76
CA ASN A 96 -4.72 -14.63 15.59
C ASN A 96 -5.42 -16.00 15.56
N ILE A 97 -6.29 -16.22 16.54
CA ILE A 97 -7.18 -17.38 16.64
C ILE A 97 -8.14 -17.41 15.44
N GLY A 98 -8.56 -18.61 15.03
CA GLY A 98 -9.63 -18.82 14.05
C GLY A 98 -9.14 -19.01 12.62
N ILE A 99 -7.83 -18.92 12.37
CA ILE A 99 -7.22 -19.17 11.05
C ILE A 99 -6.26 -20.36 11.06
N LEU A 100 -6.29 -21.14 9.99
CA LEU A 100 -5.34 -22.22 9.75
C LEU A 100 -3.96 -21.66 9.40
N SER A 101 -2.90 -22.25 9.94
CA SER A 101 -1.53 -21.92 9.52
C SER A 101 -1.28 -22.38 8.08
N MET A 102 -1.73 -23.58 7.75
CA MET A 102 -1.65 -24.18 6.41
C MET A 102 -2.96 -24.88 6.08
N ALA A 103 -3.36 -24.77 4.82
CA ALA A 103 -4.48 -25.51 4.26
C ALA A 103 -4.12 -26.99 4.10
N SER A 104 -5.06 -27.88 4.41
CA SER A 104 -4.94 -29.32 4.11
C SER A 104 -5.46 -29.64 2.69
N THR A 105 -6.37 -28.81 2.18
CA THR A 105 -6.98 -28.96 0.86
C THR A 105 -6.77 -27.68 0.05
N GLN A 106 -6.60 -27.80 -1.27
CA GLN A 106 -6.45 -26.63 -2.15
C GLN A 106 -7.65 -25.67 -2.01
N GLY A 107 -7.36 -24.38 -1.98
CA GLY A 107 -8.38 -23.32 -1.90
C GLY A 107 -8.85 -22.95 -0.49
N GLN A 108 -8.41 -23.64 0.57
CA GLN A 108 -8.76 -23.24 1.94
C GLN A 108 -8.04 -21.96 2.37
N PHE A 109 -8.78 -21.07 3.03
CA PHE A 109 -8.25 -19.84 3.59
C PHE A 109 -7.32 -20.13 4.78
N CYS A 110 -6.07 -19.68 4.69
CA CYS A 110 -5.03 -19.88 5.70
C CYS A 110 -4.00 -18.75 5.68
N VAL A 111 -3.10 -18.72 6.68
CA VAL A 111 -2.01 -17.74 6.78
C VAL A 111 -1.19 -17.69 5.49
N LYS A 112 -0.83 -18.84 4.91
CA LYS A 112 -0.10 -18.90 3.63
C LYS A 112 -0.81 -18.14 2.51
N THR A 113 -2.13 -18.33 2.35
CA THR A 113 -2.88 -17.63 1.29
C THR A 113 -2.89 -16.11 1.47
N ILE A 114 -2.94 -15.63 2.73
CA ILE A 114 -2.85 -14.20 3.05
C ILE A 114 -1.47 -13.65 2.69
N LEU A 115 -0.40 -14.38 3.04
CA LEU A 115 0.97 -13.95 2.76
C LEU A 115 1.30 -13.99 1.27
N ASP A 116 0.85 -15.02 0.55
CA ASP A 116 1.02 -15.11 -0.91
C ASP A 116 0.30 -13.95 -1.63
N ASP A 117 -0.90 -13.56 -1.19
CA ASP A 117 -1.60 -12.38 -1.71
C ASP A 117 -0.85 -11.08 -1.40
N TYR A 118 -0.30 -10.95 -0.18
CA TYR A 118 0.54 -9.83 0.20
C TYR A 118 1.79 -9.71 -0.70
N PHE A 119 2.50 -10.81 -0.95
CA PHE A 119 3.66 -10.82 -1.85
C PHE A 119 3.29 -10.44 -3.27
N ARG A 120 2.17 -10.95 -3.81
CA ARG A 120 1.65 -10.55 -5.12
C ARG A 120 1.33 -9.06 -5.19
N LYS A 121 0.61 -8.53 -4.19
CA LYS A 121 0.23 -7.10 -4.11
C LYS A 121 1.44 -6.18 -3.98
N THR A 122 2.49 -6.63 -3.32
CA THR A 122 3.76 -5.89 -3.16
C THR A 122 4.78 -6.20 -4.25
N ARG A 123 4.43 -7.03 -5.24
CA ARG A 123 5.28 -7.45 -6.38
C ARG A 123 6.57 -8.15 -5.95
N GLN A 124 6.54 -8.83 -4.82
CA GLN A 124 7.61 -9.72 -4.39
C GLN A 124 7.50 -11.04 -5.15
N LYS A 125 8.57 -11.46 -5.83
CA LYS A 125 8.60 -12.69 -6.64
C LYS A 125 8.90 -13.92 -5.76
N CYS A 126 8.06 -14.18 -4.77
CA CYS A 126 8.20 -15.28 -3.83
C CYS A 126 6.84 -15.83 -3.38
N THR A 127 6.86 -16.97 -2.71
CA THR A 127 5.71 -17.58 -2.03
C THR A 127 6.09 -17.92 -0.60
N ALA A 128 5.10 -17.90 0.30
CA ALA A 128 5.32 -18.27 1.69
C ALA A 128 5.51 -19.78 1.81
N HIS A 129 6.52 -20.20 2.57
CA HIS A 129 6.69 -21.57 3.03
C HIS A 129 6.64 -21.62 4.55
N VAL A 130 5.83 -22.52 5.10
CA VAL A 130 5.58 -22.57 6.54
C VAL A 130 6.60 -23.49 7.20
N VAL A 131 7.38 -22.94 8.13
CA VAL A 131 8.42 -23.66 8.89
C VAL A 131 7.82 -24.30 10.15
N HIS A 132 6.96 -23.57 10.86
CA HIS A 132 6.26 -24.06 12.05
C HIS A 132 4.76 -23.75 11.97
N ARG A 133 3.95 -24.58 12.62
CA ARG A 133 2.49 -24.47 12.61
C ARG A 133 1.94 -24.21 14.01
N LEU A 134 0.97 -23.32 14.08
CA LEU A 134 0.03 -23.20 15.19
C LEU A 134 -1.33 -23.79 14.80
N ASP A 135 -2.01 -24.43 15.75
CA ASP A 135 -3.37 -24.91 15.58
C ASP A 135 -4.34 -23.76 15.35
N ARG A 136 -5.50 -24.06 14.74
CA ARG A 136 -6.48 -23.03 14.34
C ARG A 136 -6.84 -22.10 15.50
N ASP A 137 -7.03 -22.67 16.68
CA ASP A 137 -7.50 -21.95 17.86
C ASP A 137 -6.37 -21.44 18.75
N THR A 138 -5.13 -21.51 18.27
CA THR A 138 -3.94 -20.97 18.94
C THR A 138 -3.51 -19.67 18.26
N SER A 139 -3.29 -18.62 19.05
CA SER A 139 -2.62 -17.39 18.64
C SER A 139 -1.14 -17.39 19.06
N GLY A 140 -0.31 -16.65 18.34
CA GLY A 140 1.10 -16.52 18.67
C GLY A 140 1.99 -16.23 17.47
N LEU A 141 3.30 -16.28 17.69
CA LEU A 141 4.34 -16.16 16.66
C LEU A 141 4.49 -17.43 15.84
#